data_AF-A0ABD2PXC6-F1
#
_entry.id   AF-A0ABD2PXC6-F1
#
_cell.length_a   1.000
_cell.length_b   1.000
_cell.length_c   1.000
_cell.angle_alpha   90.00
_cell.angle_beta   90.00
_cell.angle_gamma   90.00
#
_symmetry.space_group_name_H-M   'P 1'
#
loop_
_entity.id
_entity.type
_entity.pdbx_description
1 polymer ?
#
loop_
_entity_poly.entity_id
_entity_poly.type
_entity_poly.pdbx_seq_one_letter_code
_entity_poly.pdbx_strand_id
1 'polypeptide(L)'
;MSTSDEKLKSPSCEDLVIRIQSSNLTNAVESSLCSSSCQGFEYLSTFGLDYCNKAKDFENGVTPIPYEHDYNDISKFLHESIYPVLGPILEDMLRDAKRLKKKRFGFNGLDHLTLSLYKNNPRQANKREVNTLGDIPWVSEYWAKHPRPVLPLSLQLTDDQAATIVQSFWRGQLVRRRPDVVELREWQKNWRQLNCGKNLLKQ
;
A
#
# COMPACT_ATOMS: atom_id res chain seq x y z
N MET A 1 37.19 56.87 -7.59
CA MET A 1 37.59 55.55 -7.08
C MET A 1 36.57 54.54 -7.54
N SER A 2 36.99 53.68 -8.46
CA SER A 2 36.21 52.61 -9.06
C SER A 2 36.20 51.42 -8.11
N THR A 3 35.02 50.91 -7.76
CA THR A 3 34.87 49.57 -7.19
C THR A 3 33.77 48.84 -7.92
N SER A 4 34.18 47.73 -8.50
CA SER A 4 33.57 46.94 -9.54
C SER A 4 32.37 46.13 -9.05
N ASP A 5 31.40 45.98 -9.95
CA ASP A 5 30.29 45.04 -9.89
C ASP A 5 30.77 43.59 -9.68
N GLU A 6 30.38 42.97 -8.56
CA GLU A 6 30.47 41.52 -8.38
C GLU A 6 29.07 40.92 -8.61
N LYS A 7 28.79 40.56 -9.87
CA LYS A 7 27.61 39.79 -10.27
C LYS A 7 27.62 38.42 -9.57
N LEU A 8 26.81 38.25 -8.53
CA LEU A 8 26.40 36.92 -8.07
C LEU A 8 25.56 36.26 -9.18
N LYS A 9 26.21 35.37 -9.92
CA LYS A 9 25.60 34.52 -10.94
C LYS A 9 24.71 33.49 -10.23
N SER A 10 23.40 33.63 -10.37
CA SER A 10 22.42 32.63 -9.92
C SER A 10 22.69 31.29 -10.62
N PRO A 11 22.80 30.17 -9.89
CA PRO A 11 23.00 28.87 -10.52
C PRO A 11 21.76 28.47 -11.31
N SER A 12 22.00 27.96 -12.52
CA SER A 12 20.99 27.41 -13.42
C SER A 12 20.29 26.22 -12.76
N CYS A 13 19.01 26.03 -13.07
CA CYS A 13 18.13 25.02 -12.49
C CYS A 13 18.59 23.55 -12.76
N GLU A 14 19.64 23.36 -13.55
CA GLU A 14 20.20 22.04 -13.90
C GLU A 14 21.39 21.61 -13.03
N ASP A 15 22.02 22.52 -12.27
CA ASP A 15 23.24 22.22 -11.50
C ASP A 15 22.98 21.76 -10.04
N LEU A 16 21.71 21.65 -9.63
CA LEU A 16 21.30 21.19 -8.29
C LEU A 16 21.04 19.67 -8.21
N VAL A 17 21.52 18.89 -9.18
CA VAL A 17 21.59 17.44 -9.09
C VAL A 17 22.86 17.05 -8.32
N ILE A 18 22.82 17.24 -6.99
CA ILE A 18 23.87 16.74 -6.11
C ILE A 18 23.77 15.21 -6.06
N ARG A 19 24.82 14.58 -6.60
CA ARG A 19 25.35 13.25 -6.29
C ARG A 19 24.95 12.77 -4.88
N ILE A 20 23.98 11.86 -4.83
CA ILE A 20 23.85 10.94 -3.70
C ILE A 20 25.01 9.95 -3.83
N GLN A 21 25.98 10.03 -2.92
CA GLN A 21 27.00 8.99 -2.78
C GLN A 21 26.32 7.67 -2.45
N SER A 22 26.23 6.81 -3.45
CA SER A 22 25.57 5.51 -3.45
C SER A 22 26.46 4.40 -2.86
N SER A 23 26.98 4.59 -1.64
CA SER A 23 27.86 3.57 -1.05
C SER A 23 27.68 3.27 0.44
N ASN A 24 26.63 3.73 1.11
CA ASN A 24 26.38 3.36 2.53
C ASN A 24 24.90 3.08 2.90
N LEU A 25 24.03 2.81 1.92
CA LEU A 25 22.60 2.53 2.16
C LEU A 25 22.15 1.12 1.77
N THR A 26 23.02 0.27 1.21
CA THR A 26 22.64 -1.07 0.75
C THR A 26 22.73 -2.15 1.83
N ASN A 27 23.54 -1.97 2.89
CA ASN A 27 23.81 -3.06 3.84
C ASN A 27 23.00 -3.01 5.15
N ALA A 28 22.18 -1.96 5.34
CA ALA A 28 21.35 -1.81 6.56
C ALA A 28 19.84 -1.95 6.30
N VAL A 29 19.40 -2.03 5.03
CA VAL A 29 17.99 -2.18 4.67
C VAL A 29 17.62 -3.66 4.45
N GLU A 30 18.57 -4.52 4.06
CA GLU A 30 18.31 -5.95 3.84
C GLU A 30 18.16 -6.76 5.13
N SER A 31 18.76 -6.34 6.25
CA SER A 31 18.63 -7.02 7.55
C SER A 31 17.40 -6.59 8.36
N SER A 32 16.74 -5.49 7.99
CA SER A 32 15.58 -4.94 8.71
C SER A 32 14.22 -5.21 8.03
N LEU A 33 14.20 -5.65 6.77
CA LEU A 33 12.94 -5.92 6.05
C LEU A 33 12.36 -7.32 6.30
N CYS A 34 13.11 -8.23 6.94
CA CYS A 34 12.63 -9.58 7.22
C CYS A 34 11.84 -9.72 8.53
N SER A 35 11.82 -8.71 9.41
CA SER A 35 11.18 -8.81 10.73
C SER A 35 9.80 -8.15 10.83
N SER A 36 9.35 -7.39 9.81
CA SER A 36 8.11 -6.59 9.91
C SER A 36 6.96 -7.06 9.01
N SER A 37 7.14 -8.07 8.15
CA SER A 37 6.04 -8.58 7.30
C SER A 37 5.14 -9.62 7.99
N CYS A 38 5.46 -10.02 9.23
CA CYS A 38 4.79 -11.15 9.90
C CYS A 38 3.57 -10.77 10.77
N GLN A 39 3.11 -9.51 10.79
CA GLN A 39 1.93 -9.13 11.58
C GLN A 39 0.59 -9.49 10.92
N GLY A 40 0.59 -10.09 9.73
CA GLY A 40 -0.62 -10.57 9.05
C GLY A 40 -0.86 -12.08 9.12
N PHE A 41 0.02 -12.85 9.78
CA PHE A 41 0.06 -14.31 9.68
C PHE A 41 -0.62 -15.08 10.82
N GLU A 42 -1.29 -14.42 11.76
CA GLU A 42 -1.99 -15.12 12.85
C GLU A 42 -3.24 -15.89 12.38
N TYR A 43 -3.82 -15.54 11.22
CA TYR A 43 -4.99 -16.24 10.66
C TYR A 43 -4.65 -17.54 9.91
N LEU A 44 -3.39 -17.76 9.52
CA LEU A 44 -2.97 -18.96 8.78
C LEU A 44 -2.54 -20.11 9.70
N SER A 45 -2.20 -19.79 10.95
CA SER A 45 -1.95 -20.76 12.02
C SER A 45 -3.20 -21.60 12.33
N THR A 46 -4.38 -20.97 12.29
CA THR A 46 -5.65 -21.65 12.59
C THR A 46 -6.05 -22.70 11.55
N PHE A 47 -5.46 -22.65 10.35
CA PHE A 47 -5.70 -23.61 9.26
C PHE A 47 -4.55 -24.62 9.06
N GLY A 48 -3.55 -24.65 9.95
CA GLY A 48 -2.46 -25.63 9.89
C GLY A 48 -1.54 -25.50 8.66
N LEU A 49 -1.55 -24.36 7.97
CA LEU A 49 -0.68 -24.09 6.83
C LEU A 49 0.53 -23.27 7.27
N ASP A 50 1.32 -23.84 8.18
CA ASP A 50 2.58 -23.25 8.63
C ASP A 50 3.73 -23.68 7.70
N TYR A 51 3.96 -22.90 6.63
CA TYR A 51 5.01 -23.19 5.64
C TYR A 51 6.43 -23.05 6.20
N CYS A 52 6.62 -22.46 7.38
CA CYS A 52 7.94 -22.26 7.98
C CYS A 52 8.46 -23.48 8.74
N ASN A 53 7.59 -24.36 9.23
CA ASN A 53 8.02 -25.55 9.99
C ASN A 53 8.49 -26.70 9.08
N LYS A 54 8.06 -26.73 7.81
CA LYS A 54 8.48 -27.75 6.83
C LYS A 54 9.99 -27.82 6.59
N ALA A 55 10.72 -26.74 6.85
CA ALA A 55 12.17 -26.71 6.68
C ALA A 55 12.93 -27.46 7.79
N LYS A 56 12.36 -27.58 9.00
CA LYS A 56 13.01 -28.24 10.14
C LYS A 56 12.74 -29.74 10.21
N ASP A 57 11.65 -30.19 9.61
CA ASP A 57 11.28 -31.61 9.58
C ASP A 57 12.18 -32.43 8.63
N PHE A 58 12.85 -31.77 7.67
CA PHE A 58 13.76 -32.40 6.71
C PHE A 58 15.09 -32.84 7.35
N GLU A 59 15.52 -32.21 8.45
CA GLU A 59 16.73 -32.60 9.19
C GLU A 59 16.48 -33.77 10.16
N ASN A 60 15.24 -34.03 10.55
CA ASN A 60 14.90 -35.03 11.57
C ASN A 60 14.51 -36.40 11.02
N GLY A 61 14.68 -36.66 9.72
CA GLY A 61 14.45 -37.98 9.12
C GLY A 61 13.00 -38.49 9.23
N VAL A 62 12.05 -37.62 9.58
CA VAL A 62 10.62 -37.94 9.51
C VAL A 62 10.27 -37.95 8.03
N THR A 63 10.09 -39.16 7.48
CA THR A 63 9.58 -39.32 6.13
C THR A 63 8.21 -38.64 6.06
N PRO A 64 8.00 -37.67 5.15
CA PRO A 64 6.68 -37.12 4.93
C PRO A 64 5.77 -38.29 4.57
N ILE A 65 4.67 -38.45 5.32
CA ILE A 65 3.63 -39.43 5.01
C ILE A 65 3.31 -39.24 3.52
N PRO A 66 3.44 -40.27 2.66
CA PRO A 66 3.12 -40.14 1.25
C PRO A 66 1.62 -39.94 1.12
N TYR A 67 1.18 -38.69 1.04
CA TYR A 67 -0.14 -38.38 0.55
C TYR A 67 -0.12 -38.65 -0.95
N GLU A 68 -0.35 -39.91 -1.36
CA GLU A 68 -0.73 -40.27 -2.72
C GLU A 68 -2.13 -39.71 -2.99
N HIS A 69 -2.25 -38.38 -3.10
CA HIS A 69 -3.40 -37.82 -3.77
C HIS A 69 -3.15 -37.98 -5.27
N ASP A 70 -4.03 -38.69 -5.95
CA ASP A 70 -4.03 -38.73 -7.41
C ASP A 70 -4.33 -37.33 -7.94
N TYR A 71 -3.26 -36.58 -8.23
CA TYR A 71 -3.32 -35.22 -8.74
C TYR A 71 -4.10 -35.14 -10.08
N ASN A 72 -4.30 -36.27 -10.77
CA ASN A 72 -5.14 -36.32 -11.96
C ASN A 72 -6.61 -36.04 -11.63
N ASP A 73 -7.11 -36.50 -10.48
CA ASP A 73 -8.52 -36.30 -10.11
C ASP A 73 -8.80 -34.83 -9.74
N ILE A 74 -7.89 -34.22 -8.98
CA ILE A 74 -7.98 -32.79 -8.62
C ILE A 74 -7.87 -31.92 -9.88
N SER A 75 -6.89 -32.22 -10.75
CA SER A 75 -6.69 -31.45 -11.98
C SER A 75 -7.89 -31.56 -12.92
N LYS A 76 -8.45 -32.77 -13.04
CA LYS A 76 -9.68 -33.02 -13.81
C LYS A 76 -10.86 -32.25 -13.25
N PHE A 77 -11.07 -32.28 -11.93
CA PHE A 77 -12.11 -31.51 -11.26
C PHE A 77 -11.99 -29.99 -11.53
N LEU A 78 -10.79 -29.43 -11.41
CA LEU A 78 -10.54 -28.00 -11.69
C LEU A 78 -10.88 -27.66 -13.15
N HIS A 79 -10.44 -28.50 -14.09
CA HIS A 79 -10.62 -28.27 -15.51
C HIS A 79 -12.07 -28.40 -15.96
N GLU A 80 -12.83 -29.33 -15.37
CA GLU A 80 -14.23 -29.58 -15.72
C GLU A 80 -15.19 -28.64 -14.99
N SER A 81 -14.91 -28.28 -13.73
CA SER A 81 -15.86 -27.51 -12.88
C SER A 81 -15.52 -26.03 -12.75
N ILE A 82 -14.24 -25.69 -12.55
CA ILE A 82 -13.85 -24.31 -12.17
C ILE A 82 -13.46 -23.49 -13.40
N TYR A 83 -12.61 -24.04 -14.28
CA TYR A 83 -12.06 -23.32 -15.42
C TYR A 83 -13.11 -22.81 -16.42
N PRO A 84 -14.20 -23.53 -16.74
CA PRO A 84 -15.21 -23.04 -17.66
C PRO A 84 -15.92 -21.77 -17.15
N VAL A 85 -16.00 -21.61 -15.83
CA VAL A 85 -16.60 -20.43 -15.20
C VAL A 85 -15.57 -19.32 -15.01
N LEU A 86 -14.39 -19.67 -14.49
CA LEU A 86 -13.39 -18.69 -14.08
C LEU A 86 -12.58 -18.14 -15.26
N GLY A 87 -12.28 -18.97 -16.26
CA GLY A 87 -11.51 -18.64 -17.45
C GLY A 87 -12.01 -17.38 -18.18
N PRO A 88 -13.28 -17.34 -18.66
CA PRO A 88 -13.80 -16.18 -19.37
C PRO A 88 -13.82 -14.92 -18.48
N ILE A 89 -14.12 -15.07 -17.19
CA ILE A 89 -14.15 -13.94 -16.25
C ILE A 89 -12.75 -13.34 -16.05
N LEU A 90 -11.71 -14.18 -15.99
CA LEU A 90 -10.33 -13.74 -15.93
C LEU A 90 -9.91 -13.04 -17.22
N GLU A 91 -10.34 -13.53 -18.38
CA GLU A 91 -10.07 -12.86 -19.65
C GLU A 91 -10.71 -11.46 -19.71
N ASP A 92 -11.97 -11.35 -19.31
CA ASP A 92 -12.69 -10.06 -19.22
C ASP A 92 -12.02 -9.11 -18.22
N MET A 93 -11.60 -9.63 -17.07
CA MET A 93 -10.86 -8.87 -16.06
C MET A 93 -9.56 -8.29 -16.66
N LEU A 94 -8.82 -9.07 -17.45
CA LEU A 94 -7.59 -8.61 -18.10
C LEU A 94 -7.87 -7.57 -19.19
N ARG A 95 -8.95 -7.73 -19.96
CA ARG A 95 -9.40 -6.74 -20.96
C ARG A 95 -9.73 -5.41 -20.30
N ASP A 96 -10.45 -5.45 -19.18
CA ASP A 96 -10.83 -4.28 -18.39
C ASP A 96 -9.63 -3.60 -17.72
N ALA A 97 -8.71 -4.39 -17.15
CA ALA A 97 -7.46 -3.89 -16.60
C ALA A 97 -6.62 -3.16 -17.66
N LYS A 98 -6.54 -3.73 -18.87
CA LYS A 98 -5.84 -3.11 -20.01
C LYS A 98 -6.50 -1.80 -20.46
N ARG A 99 -7.83 -1.74 -20.46
CA ARG A 99 -8.59 -0.53 -20.82
C ARG A 99 -8.32 0.61 -19.84
N LEU A 100 -8.25 0.32 -18.54
CA LEU A 100 -8.20 1.34 -17.50
C LEU A 100 -6.86 2.08 -17.37
N LYS A 101 -5.76 1.60 -18.00
CA LYS A 101 -4.42 2.25 -18.14
C LYS A 101 -3.88 3.04 -16.92
N LYS A 102 -4.41 2.82 -15.71
CA LYS A 102 -3.99 3.51 -14.48
C LYS A 102 -2.76 2.79 -13.95
N LYS A 103 -1.70 3.54 -13.68
CA LYS A 103 -0.35 3.01 -13.41
C LYS A 103 -0.24 2.06 -12.21
N ARG A 104 -1.17 2.07 -11.23
CA ARG A 104 -0.97 1.30 -9.99
C ARG A 104 -2.21 0.62 -9.37
N PHE A 105 -3.33 1.32 -9.08
CA PHE A 105 -4.44 0.71 -8.30
C PHE A 105 -5.85 1.20 -8.69
N GLY A 106 -6.06 1.57 -9.96
CA GLY A 106 -7.37 2.03 -10.42
C GLY A 106 -8.42 0.92 -10.58
N PHE A 107 -7.99 -0.34 -10.56
CA PHE A 107 -8.81 -1.50 -10.82
C PHE A 107 -8.48 -2.59 -9.80
N ASN A 108 -9.50 -3.06 -9.07
CA ASN A 108 -9.37 -4.19 -8.17
C ASN A 108 -9.88 -5.45 -8.87
N GLY A 109 -8.96 -6.34 -9.24
CA GLY A 109 -9.30 -7.59 -9.91
C GLY A 109 -10.20 -8.50 -9.07
N LEU A 110 -9.99 -8.54 -7.75
CA LEU A 110 -10.82 -9.36 -6.87
C LEU A 110 -12.26 -8.85 -6.81
N ASP A 111 -12.46 -7.53 -6.80
CA ASP A 111 -13.81 -6.95 -6.84
C ASP A 111 -14.50 -7.30 -8.16
N HIS A 112 -13.77 -7.23 -9.28
CA HIS A 112 -14.29 -7.63 -10.59
C HIS A 112 -14.67 -9.13 -10.62
N LEU A 113 -13.77 -10.01 -10.15
CA LEU A 113 -14.05 -11.46 -10.08
C LEU A 113 -15.28 -11.75 -9.24
N THR A 114 -15.35 -11.16 -8.03
CA THR A 114 -16.45 -11.39 -7.10
C THR A 114 -17.79 -10.91 -7.68
N LEU A 115 -17.80 -9.72 -8.28
CA LEU A 115 -18.99 -9.16 -8.92
C LEU A 115 -19.45 -10.02 -10.10
N SER A 116 -18.52 -10.45 -10.96
CA SER A 116 -18.83 -11.27 -12.14
C SER A 116 -19.32 -12.67 -11.76
N LEU A 117 -18.71 -13.30 -10.75
CA LEU A 117 -19.18 -14.58 -10.22
C LEU A 117 -20.57 -14.46 -9.59
N TYR A 118 -20.82 -13.38 -8.85
CA TYR A 118 -22.13 -13.11 -8.28
C TYR A 118 -23.20 -12.92 -9.36
N LYS A 119 -22.90 -12.09 -10.38
CA LYS A 119 -23.77 -11.87 -11.54
C LYS A 119 -24.08 -13.14 -12.31
N ASN A 120 -23.10 -14.03 -12.46
CA ASN A 120 -23.23 -15.27 -13.23
C ASN A 120 -23.76 -16.45 -12.40
N ASN A 121 -24.10 -16.25 -11.12
CA ASN A 121 -24.62 -17.32 -10.28
C ASN A 121 -26.00 -17.80 -10.78
N PRO A 122 -26.14 -19.08 -11.21
CA PRO A 122 -27.41 -19.62 -11.71
C PRO A 122 -28.49 -19.73 -10.63
N ARG A 123 -28.10 -19.75 -9.35
CA ARG A 123 -29.02 -19.92 -8.21
C ARG A 123 -29.76 -18.64 -7.83
N GLN A 124 -29.41 -17.49 -8.41
CA GLN A 124 -30.11 -16.22 -8.17
C GLN A 124 -31.08 -15.94 -9.32
N ALA A 125 -32.33 -16.36 -9.14
CA ALA A 125 -33.40 -16.17 -10.12
C ALA A 125 -33.91 -14.71 -10.20
N ASN A 126 -33.85 -13.95 -9.10
CA ASN A 126 -34.37 -12.58 -9.01
C ASN A 126 -33.22 -11.57 -8.91
N LYS A 127 -32.47 -11.39 -10.01
CA LYS A 127 -31.31 -10.49 -10.03
C LYS A 127 -31.74 -9.04 -9.94
N ARG A 128 -31.34 -8.36 -8.88
CA ARG A 128 -31.21 -6.89 -8.89
C ARG A 128 -30.02 -6.55 -9.78
N GLU A 129 -30.09 -5.43 -10.50
CA GLU A 129 -28.92 -4.92 -11.23
C GLU A 129 -27.84 -4.53 -10.21
N VAL A 130 -26.76 -5.31 -10.15
CA VAL A 130 -25.60 -5.06 -9.28
C VAL A 130 -24.51 -4.45 -10.15
N ASN A 131 -24.13 -3.19 -9.91
CA ASN A 131 -23.09 -2.53 -10.70
C ASN A 131 -21.77 -2.45 -9.95
N THR A 132 -21.83 -2.32 -8.63
CA THR A 132 -20.68 -2.24 -7.73
C THR A 132 -20.79 -3.32 -6.65
N LEU A 133 -19.67 -3.71 -6.06
CA LEU A 133 -19.65 -4.70 -4.98
C LEU A 133 -20.51 -4.29 -3.76
N GLY A 134 -20.65 -2.99 -3.51
CA GLY A 134 -21.51 -2.44 -2.45
C GLY A 134 -23.01 -2.63 -2.68
N ASP A 135 -23.44 -2.96 -3.90
CA ASP A 135 -24.86 -3.21 -4.20
C ASP A 135 -25.29 -4.63 -3.74
N ILE A 136 -24.31 -5.50 -3.46
CA ILE A 136 -24.57 -6.86 -2.98
C ILE A 136 -25.02 -6.79 -1.51
N PRO A 137 -26.19 -7.34 -1.14
CA PRO A 137 -26.77 -7.14 0.20
C PRO A 137 -25.84 -7.49 1.36
N TRP A 138 -25.23 -8.67 1.32
CA TRP A 138 -24.33 -9.13 2.38
C TRP A 138 -23.03 -8.33 2.45
N VAL A 139 -22.56 -7.79 1.32
CA VAL A 139 -21.37 -6.92 1.29
C VAL A 139 -21.71 -5.57 1.91
N SER A 140 -22.85 -5.00 1.55
CA SER A 140 -23.32 -3.72 2.08
C SER A 140 -23.49 -3.76 3.60
N GLU A 141 -24.14 -4.81 4.12
CA GLU A 141 -24.30 -5.04 5.55
C GLU A 141 -22.95 -5.21 6.27
N TYR A 142 -22.00 -5.91 5.64
CA TYR A 142 -20.66 -6.09 6.19
C TYR A 142 -19.87 -4.77 6.20
N TRP A 143 -19.90 -4.00 5.10
CA TRP A 143 -19.22 -2.70 4.98
C TRP A 143 -19.79 -1.63 5.90
N ALA A 144 -21.09 -1.71 6.26
CA ALA A 144 -21.68 -0.83 7.25
C ALA A 144 -21.03 -0.99 8.64
N LYS A 145 -20.59 -2.20 8.98
CA LYS A 145 -19.88 -2.51 10.24
C LYS A 145 -18.37 -2.39 10.10
N HIS A 146 -17.85 -2.69 8.91
CA HIS A 146 -16.42 -2.76 8.59
C HIS A 146 -16.13 -1.99 7.31
N PRO A 147 -16.07 -0.65 7.37
CA PRO A 147 -15.81 0.16 6.18
C PRO A 147 -14.45 -0.20 5.60
N ARG A 148 -14.38 -0.34 4.28
CA ARG A 148 -13.11 -0.61 3.59
C ARG A 148 -12.13 0.53 3.87
N PRO A 149 -10.87 0.25 4.26
CA PRO A 149 -9.89 1.29 4.49
C PRO A 149 -9.67 2.11 3.22
N VAL A 150 -9.55 3.42 3.40
CA VAL A 150 -9.18 4.32 2.30
C VAL A 150 -7.82 3.94 1.75
N LEU A 151 -7.68 3.98 0.43
CA LEU A 151 -6.38 3.72 -0.20
C LEU A 151 -5.35 4.75 0.30
N PRO A 152 -4.07 4.39 0.44
CA PRO A 152 -3.05 5.36 0.81
C PRO A 152 -2.97 6.50 -0.22
N LEU A 153 -2.68 7.71 0.25
CA LEU A 153 -2.62 8.94 -0.55
C LEU A 153 -1.73 8.81 -1.79
N SER A 154 -0.60 8.11 -1.67
CA SER A 154 0.33 7.85 -2.77
C SER A 154 -0.31 7.14 -3.98
N LEU A 155 -1.44 6.46 -3.78
CA LEU A 155 -2.18 5.75 -4.82
C LEU A 155 -3.38 6.53 -5.35
N GLN A 156 -3.86 7.52 -4.59
CA GLN A 156 -5.00 8.35 -4.96
C GLN A 156 -4.59 9.60 -5.73
N LEU A 157 -3.40 10.14 -5.42
CA LEU A 157 -2.93 11.39 -5.98
C LEU A 157 -2.49 11.22 -7.44
N THR A 158 -2.87 12.19 -8.26
CA THR A 158 -2.24 12.39 -9.58
C THR A 158 -0.82 12.92 -9.41
N ASP A 159 0.00 12.77 -10.46
CA ASP A 159 1.39 13.24 -10.46
C ASP A 159 1.46 14.75 -10.15
N ASP A 160 0.54 15.56 -10.70
CA ASP A 160 0.46 17.02 -10.47
C ASP A 160 0.08 17.38 -9.03
N GLN A 161 -0.91 16.68 -8.47
CA GLN A 161 -1.32 16.88 -7.07
C GLN A 161 -0.20 16.49 -6.12
N ALA A 162 0.45 15.34 -6.37
CA ALA A 162 1.58 14.88 -5.59
C ALA A 162 2.74 15.88 -5.66
N ALA A 163 3.07 16.39 -6.86
CA ALA A 163 4.09 17.42 -7.05
C ALA A 163 3.76 18.69 -6.27
N THR A 164 2.52 19.16 -6.33
CA THR A 164 2.07 20.35 -5.59
C THR A 164 2.25 20.17 -4.08
N ILE A 165 1.84 19.02 -3.55
CA ILE A 165 2.00 18.68 -2.14
C ILE A 165 3.50 18.69 -1.78
N VAL A 166 4.33 17.91 -2.48
CA VAL A 166 5.77 17.81 -2.20
C VAL A 166 6.45 19.18 -2.26
N GLN A 167 6.17 19.97 -3.29
CA GLN A 167 6.74 21.30 -3.43
C GLN A 167 6.28 22.26 -2.32
N SER A 168 5.02 22.19 -1.87
CA SER A 168 4.53 23.00 -0.75
C SER A 168 5.25 22.66 0.56
N PHE A 169 5.46 21.36 0.83
CA PHE A 169 6.21 20.88 1.98
C PHE A 169 7.67 21.34 1.92
N TRP A 170 8.29 21.28 0.74
CA TRP A 170 9.65 21.75 0.53
C TRP A 170 9.80 23.26 0.78
N ARG A 171 8.94 24.10 0.18
CA ARG A 171 8.93 25.55 0.42
C ARG A 171 8.77 25.87 1.91
N GLY A 172 7.85 25.17 2.58
CA GLY A 172 7.68 25.26 4.03
C GLY A 172 8.97 24.88 4.77
N GLN A 173 9.61 23.76 4.41
CA GLN A 173 10.83 23.29 5.04
C GLN A 173 11.99 24.28 4.86
N LEU A 174 12.13 24.89 3.69
CA LEU A 174 13.14 25.92 3.45
C LEU A 174 12.96 27.12 4.38
N VAL A 175 11.75 27.65 4.51
CA VAL A 175 11.45 28.71 5.49
C VAL A 175 11.73 28.23 6.91
N ARG A 176 11.45 26.95 7.22
CA ARG A 176 11.69 26.41 8.55
C ARG A 176 13.16 26.27 8.93
N ARG A 177 14.05 26.19 7.94
CA ARG A 177 15.49 26.11 8.16
C ARG A 177 16.17 27.48 8.33
N ARG A 178 15.46 28.59 8.07
CA ARG A 178 16.03 29.92 8.26
C ARG A 178 16.31 30.17 9.76
N PRO A 179 17.49 30.73 10.12
CA PRO A 179 17.95 30.81 11.51
C PRO A 179 17.01 31.63 12.40
N ASP A 180 16.51 32.76 11.90
CA ASP A 180 15.50 33.61 12.54
C ASP A 180 14.23 32.84 12.91
N VAL A 181 13.74 32.00 12.00
CA VAL A 181 12.52 31.22 12.23
C VAL A 181 12.77 30.02 13.15
N VAL A 182 13.98 29.43 13.13
CA VAL A 182 14.39 28.38 14.07
C VAL A 182 14.45 28.92 15.48
N GLU A 183 15.16 30.03 15.69
CA GLU A 183 15.28 30.71 16.99
C GLU A 183 13.90 31.07 17.56
N LEU A 184 13.02 31.64 16.72
CA LEU A 184 11.64 31.95 17.12
C LEU A 184 10.86 30.70 17.55
N ARG A 185 11.03 29.56 16.85
CA ARG A 185 10.38 28.30 17.23
C ARG A 185 10.91 27.74 18.55
N GLU A 186 12.20 27.84 18.79
CA GLU A 186 12.82 27.44 20.06
C GLU A 186 12.31 28.32 21.20
N TRP A 187 12.26 29.64 20.99
CA TRP A 187 11.68 30.56 21.96
C TRP A 187 10.21 30.22 22.25
N GLN A 188 9.39 29.98 21.23
CA GLN A 188 7.98 29.59 21.40
C GLN A 188 7.82 28.27 22.17
N LYS A 189 8.70 27.28 21.90
CA LYS A 189 8.72 26.00 22.62
C LYS A 189 9.05 26.21 24.09
N ASN A 190 10.10 26.96 24.40
CA ASN A 190 10.53 27.28 25.77
C ASN A 190 9.44 28.03 26.53
N TRP A 191 8.81 29.02 25.88
CA TRP A 191 7.72 29.78 26.48
C TRP A 191 6.52 28.89 26.82
N ARG A 192 6.14 27.96 25.94
CA ARG A 192 5.06 27.00 26.23
C ARG A 192 5.42 26.08 27.40
N GLN A 193 6.65 25.60 27.47
CA GLN A 193 7.11 24.75 28.59
C GLN A 193 7.09 25.50 29.93
N LEU A 194 7.54 26.75 29.96
CA LEU A 194 7.52 27.58 31.17
C LEU A 194 6.11 27.96 31.63
N ASN A 195 5.12 27.88 30.75
CA ASN A 195 3.74 28.27 31.05
C ASN A 195 2.73 27.11 31.06
N CYS A 196 3.09 25.91 30.58
CA CYS A 196 2.19 24.74 30.54
C CYS A 196 1.78 24.26 31.94
N GLY A 197 2.55 24.56 32.99
CA GLY A 197 2.21 24.29 34.39
C GLY A 197 1.58 25.47 35.16
N LYS A 198 1.61 26.70 34.61
CA LYS A 198 1.12 27.90 35.31
C LYS A 198 -0.40 28.10 35.22
N ASN A 199 -1.06 27.39 34.31
CA ASN A 199 -2.52 27.42 34.14
C ASN A 199 -3.27 26.42 35.04
N LEU A 200 -2.57 25.46 35.67
CA LEU A 200 -3.16 24.48 36.59
C LEU A 200 -3.12 24.91 38.07
N LEU A 201 -2.40 25.99 38.39
CA LEU A 201 -2.28 26.55 39.75
C LEU A 201 -3.12 27.82 39.96
N LYS A 202 -4.04 28.12 39.03
CA LYS A 202 -4.91 29.30 39.03
C LYS A 202 -6.42 28.97 39.05
N GLN A 203 -6.80 27.78 39.54
CA GLN A 203 -8.20 27.42 39.81
C GLN A 203 -8.42 27.32 41.31
#